data_AF-A0A2N5Y5I1-F1
#
_entry.id   AF-A0A2N5Y5I1-F1
#
_cell.length_a   1.000
_cell.length_b   1.000
_cell.length_c   1.000
_cell.angle_alpha   90.00
_cell.angle_beta   90.00
_cell.angle_gamma   90.00
#
_symmetry.space_group_name_H-M   'P 1'
#
loop_
_entity.id
_entity.type
_entity.pdbx_description
1 polymer ?
#
loop_
_entity_poly.entity_id
_entity_poly.type
_entity_poly.pdbx_seq_one_letter_code
_entity_poly.pdbx_strand_id
1 'polypeptide(L)'
;MKALGIIAMIFAVVAIFVPVAGPYLTIICGLLAAFAAGPGLTFGAVAIGVNILNVAFLSPSLWLMAGAAEAEAQGAGSNILLGMGIVFIGVQIVAAVVLLIVHSIWKKNHTASEAVV
;
A
#
# COMPACT_ATOMS: atom_id res chain seq x y z
N MET A 1 15.42 2.10 -8.45
CA MET A 1 14.59 3.18 -9.05
C MET A 1 14.12 4.11 -7.94
N LYS A 2 14.86 5.19 -7.64
CA LYS A 2 14.53 6.10 -6.52
C LYS A 2 13.19 6.83 -6.74
N ALA A 3 12.92 7.25 -7.99
CA ALA A 3 11.73 8.01 -8.35
C ALA A 3 10.42 7.27 -8.03
N LEU A 4 10.31 5.97 -8.34
CA LEU A 4 9.11 5.17 -8.06
C LEU A 4 8.77 5.13 -6.57
N GLY A 5 9.77 4.93 -5.71
CA GLY A 5 9.56 4.92 -4.25
C GLY A 5 9.15 6.29 -3.70
N ILE A 6 9.76 7.37 -4.20
CA ILE A 6 9.44 8.74 -3.79
C ILE A 6 8.01 9.11 -4.22
N ILE A 7 7.64 8.80 -5.47
CA ILE A 7 6.28 9.06 -5.98
C ILE A 7 5.27 8.26 -5.14
N ALA A 8 5.52 6.97 -4.89
CA ALA A 8 4.66 6.17 -4.04
C ALA A 8 4.47 6.81 -2.66
N MET A 9 5.55 7.25 -2.01
CA MET A 9 5.46 7.92 -0.71
C MET A 9 4.61 9.19 -0.74
N ILE A 10 4.77 10.04 -1.76
CA ILE A 10 3.97 11.26 -1.91
C ILE A 10 2.49 10.91 -2.06
N PHE A 11 2.17 9.93 -2.90
CA PHE A 11 0.79 9.47 -3.09
C PHE A 11 0.21 8.85 -1.80
N ALA A 12 1.01 8.14 -1.01
CA ALA A 12 0.58 7.60 0.29
C ALA A 12 0.19 8.70 1.27
N VAL A 13 0.99 9.78 1.35
CA VAL A 13 0.68 10.93 2.22
C VAL A 13 -0.56 11.67 1.72
N VAL A 14 -0.68 11.92 0.42
CA VAL A 14 -1.87 12.56 -0.17
C VAL A 14 -3.13 11.73 0.06
N ALA A 15 -3.03 10.40 0.02
CA ALA A 15 -4.16 9.49 0.24
C ALA A 15 -4.76 9.61 1.65
N ILE A 16 -4.03 10.13 2.64
CA ILE A 16 -4.56 10.39 4.00
C ILE A 16 -5.55 11.55 3.98
N PHE A 17 -5.30 12.56 3.13
CA PHE A 17 -6.09 13.79 3.07
C PHE A 17 -7.29 13.70 2.12
N VAL A 18 -7.43 12.60 1.37
CA VAL A 18 -8.54 12.39 0.44
C VAL A 18 -9.45 11.28 0.99
N PRO A 19 -10.44 11.61 1.84
CA PRO A 19 -11.15 10.60 2.62
C PRO A 19 -12.05 9.66 1.82
N VAL A 20 -12.49 10.04 0.61
CA VAL A 20 -13.40 9.22 -0.22
C VAL A 20 -12.63 8.37 -1.24
N ALA A 21 -11.64 8.96 -1.92
CA ALA A 21 -10.83 8.26 -2.92
C ALA A 21 -9.49 7.71 -2.37
N GLY A 22 -9.14 8.06 -1.13
CA GLY A 22 -7.87 7.73 -0.48
C GLY A 22 -7.56 6.24 -0.45
N PRO A 23 -8.48 5.35 -0.01
CA PRO A 23 -8.21 3.92 0.01
C PRO A 23 -7.93 3.34 -1.39
N TYR A 24 -8.61 3.82 -2.42
CA TYR A 24 -8.35 3.39 -3.79
C TYR A 24 -6.99 3.88 -4.28
N LEU A 25 -6.59 5.08 -3.87
CA LEU A 25 -5.26 5.62 -4.14
C LEU A 25 -4.16 4.79 -3.46
N THR A 26 -4.44 4.18 -2.30
CA THR A 26 -3.48 3.28 -1.64
C THR A 26 -3.18 2.02 -2.46
N ILE A 27 -4.10 1.56 -3.32
CA ILE A 27 -3.88 0.40 -4.21
C ILE A 27 -2.85 0.76 -5.27
N ILE A 28 -3.05 1.88 -5.96
CA ILE A 28 -2.14 2.40 -6.98
C ILE A 28 -0.77 2.67 -6.36
N CYS A 29 -0.76 3.27 -5.17
CA CYS A 29 0.47 3.50 -4.41
C CYS A 29 1.19 2.20 -4.04
N GLY A 30 0.47 1.16 -3.61
CA GLY A 30 1.05 -0.16 -3.32
C GLY A 30 1.74 -0.75 -4.55
N LEU A 31 1.11 -0.68 -5.72
CA LEU A 31 1.71 -1.08 -7.00
C LEU A 31 2.99 -0.29 -7.32
N LEU A 32 2.98 1.04 -7.16
CA LEU A 32 4.17 1.87 -7.40
C LEU A 32 5.30 1.56 -6.41
N ALA A 33 4.97 1.34 -5.14
CA ALA A 33 5.91 0.95 -4.11
C ALA A 33 6.51 -0.43 -4.40
N ALA A 34 5.71 -1.38 -4.88
CA ALA A 34 6.13 -2.75 -5.20
C ALA A 34 7.32 -2.82 -6.17
N PHE A 35 7.46 -1.84 -7.08
CA PHE A 35 8.57 -1.78 -8.04
C PHE A 35 9.71 -0.83 -7.63
N ALA A 36 9.67 -0.26 -6.42
CA ALA A 36 10.68 0.65 -5.89
C ALA A 36 11.94 -0.09 -5.39
N ALA A 37 12.63 -0.82 -6.27
CA ALA A 37 13.82 -1.58 -5.90
C ALA A 37 15.11 -0.74 -5.78
N GLY A 38 16.13 -1.34 -5.17
CA GLY A 38 17.44 -0.72 -4.90
C GLY A 38 17.32 0.48 -3.96
N PRO A 39 17.87 1.66 -4.29
CA PRO A 39 17.84 2.82 -3.39
C PRO A 39 16.45 3.47 -3.22
N GLY A 40 15.42 2.96 -3.91
CA GLY A 40 14.01 3.35 -3.69
C GLY A 40 13.30 2.51 -2.62
N LEU A 41 13.96 1.45 -2.10
CA LEU A 41 13.36 0.44 -1.23
C LEU A 41 12.73 1.05 0.04
N THR A 42 13.50 1.88 0.73
CA THR A 42 13.07 2.52 1.97
C THR A 42 11.85 3.40 1.74
N PHE A 43 11.81 4.15 0.65
CA PHE A 43 10.68 5.00 0.32
C PHE A 43 9.43 4.17 -0.04
N GLY A 44 9.58 3.07 -0.78
CA GLY A 44 8.49 2.14 -1.07
C GLY A 44 7.96 1.46 0.21
N ALA A 45 8.85 1.02 1.10
CA ALA A 45 8.46 0.41 2.37
C ALA A 45 7.73 1.39 3.29
N VAL A 46 8.20 2.63 3.38
CA VAL A 46 7.53 3.70 4.13
C VAL A 46 6.17 4.01 3.53
N ALA A 47 6.04 4.11 2.20
CA ALA A 47 4.76 4.33 1.53
C ALA A 47 3.73 3.23 1.87
N ILE A 48 4.16 1.96 1.85
CA ILE A 48 3.34 0.81 2.24
C ILE A 48 2.91 0.92 3.71
N GLY A 49 3.84 1.22 4.62
CA GLY A 49 3.54 1.37 6.05
C GLY A 49 2.53 2.50 6.31
N VAL A 50 2.71 3.64 5.65
CA VAL A 50 1.79 4.79 5.72
C VAL A 50 0.41 4.41 5.20
N ASN A 51 0.32 3.67 4.09
CA ASN A 51 -0.96 3.20 3.56
C ASN A 51 -1.67 2.23 4.51
N ILE A 52 -0.93 1.32 5.16
CA ILE A 52 -1.50 0.39 6.15
C ILE A 52 -2.09 1.17 7.31
N LEU A 53 -1.35 2.14 7.86
CA LEU A 53 -1.85 3.00 8.94
C LEU A 53 -3.06 3.82 8.50
N ASN A 54 -3.03 4.35 7.28
CA ASN A 54 -4.15 5.09 6.70
C ASN A 54 -5.42 4.23 6.64
N VAL A 55 -5.32 3.05 6.04
CA VAL A 55 -6.44 2.11 5.90
C VAL A 55 -6.95 1.61 7.25
N ALA A 56 -6.04 1.28 8.18
CA ALA A 56 -6.40 0.66 9.45
C ALA A 56 -7.02 1.65 10.45
N PHE A 57 -6.55 2.91 10.48
CA PHE A 57 -6.94 3.87 11.53
C PHE A 57 -7.59 5.14 11.01
N LEU A 58 -7.29 5.56 9.79
CA LEU A 58 -7.62 6.91 9.31
C LEU A 58 -8.65 6.94 8.18
N SER A 59 -9.03 5.81 7.59
CA SER A 59 -9.88 5.75 6.38
C SER A 59 -11.34 6.09 6.68
N PRO A 60 -11.81 7.33 6.48
CA PRO A 60 -13.17 7.71 6.88
C PRO A 60 -14.20 7.06 5.96
N SER A 61 -13.83 6.78 4.71
CA SER A 61 -14.62 5.99 3.76
C SER A 61 -14.97 4.58 4.27
N LEU A 62 -14.04 3.89 4.94
CA LEU A 62 -14.31 2.56 5.49
C LEU A 62 -15.38 2.64 6.59
N TRP A 63 -15.29 3.66 7.43
CA TRP A 63 -16.23 3.91 8.51
C TRP A 63 -17.60 4.38 7.99
N LEU A 64 -17.63 5.23 6.97
CA LEU A 64 -18.85 5.68 6.31
C LEU A 64 -19.59 4.53 5.63
N MET A 65 -18.87 3.65 4.91
CA MET A 65 -19.48 2.46 4.30
C MET A 65 -19.94 1.46 5.35
N ALA A 66 -19.20 1.27 6.44
CA ALA A 66 -19.63 0.43 7.54
C ALA A 66 -20.91 0.96 8.19
N GLY A 67 -20.98 2.27 8.49
CA GLY A 67 -22.18 2.90 9.06
C GLY A 67 -23.40 2.84 8.14
N ALA A 68 -23.22 3.03 6.83
CA ALA A 68 -24.29 2.86 5.84
C ALA A 68 -24.81 1.41 5.80
N ALA A 69 -23.89 0.44 5.83
CA ALA A 69 -24.24 -0.98 5.84
C ALA A 69 -24.89 -1.44 7.16
N GLU A 70 -24.54 -0.85 8.30
CA GLU A 70 -25.27 -1.08 9.56
C GLU A 70 -26.72 -0.59 9.47
N ALA A 71 -26.94 0.56 8.83
CA ALA A 71 -28.27 1.15 8.68
C ALA A 71 -29.17 0.37 7.71
N GLU A 72 -28.62 -0.20 6.63
CA GLU A 72 -29.38 -0.92 5.60
C GLU A 72 -29.52 -2.43 5.85
N ALA A 73 -28.51 -3.09 6.44
CA ALA A 73 -28.39 -4.55 6.43
C ALA A 73 -28.26 -5.17 7.85
N GLN A 74 -29.10 -4.74 8.80
CA GLN A 74 -29.29 -5.37 10.11
C GLN A 74 -27.98 -5.86 10.79
N GLY A 75 -27.00 -4.96 10.98
CA GLY A 75 -25.78 -5.29 11.71
C GLY A 75 -24.64 -5.90 10.89
N ALA A 76 -24.69 -5.86 9.55
CA ALA A 76 -23.61 -6.34 8.70
C ALA A 76 -22.39 -5.38 8.59
N GLY A 77 -22.44 -4.18 9.16
CA GLY A 77 -21.36 -3.17 8.98
C GLY A 77 -20.00 -3.60 9.51
N SER A 78 -19.95 -4.40 10.59
CA SER A 78 -18.71 -5.02 11.07
C SER A 78 -18.07 -5.95 10.03
N ASN A 79 -18.88 -6.73 9.30
CA ASN A 79 -18.40 -7.62 8.24
C ASN A 79 -17.86 -6.85 7.04
N ILE A 80 -18.45 -5.70 6.70
CA ILE A 80 -17.95 -4.84 5.61
C ILE A 80 -16.65 -4.16 6.01
N LEU A 81 -16.55 -3.65 7.25
CA LEU A 81 -15.35 -3.02 7.77
C LEU A 81 -14.17 -4.02 7.77
N LEU A 82 -14.40 -5.23 8.28
CA LEU A 82 -13.41 -6.30 8.25
C LEU A 82 -13.10 -6.75 6.81
N GLY A 83 -14.11 -7.01 5.99
CA GLY A 83 -13.93 -7.50 4.62
C GLY A 83 -13.13 -6.53 3.76
N MET A 84 -13.53 -5.26 3.70
CA MET A 84 -12.79 -4.26 2.92
C MET A 84 -11.46 -3.89 3.55
N GLY A 85 -11.37 -3.80 4.89
CA GLY A 85 -10.11 -3.57 5.59
C GLY A 85 -9.07 -4.65 5.27
N ILE A 86 -9.48 -5.92 5.29
CA ILE A 86 -8.63 -7.06 4.91
C ILE A 86 -8.20 -6.96 3.45
N VAL A 87 -9.08 -6.57 2.53
CA VAL A 87 -8.71 -6.40 1.11
C VAL A 87 -7.66 -5.30 0.94
N PHE A 88 -7.90 -4.12 1.50
CA PHE A 88 -6.97 -2.99 1.35
C PHE A 88 -5.62 -3.26 2.04
N ILE A 89 -5.62 -3.80 3.25
CA ILE A 89 -4.39 -4.21 3.94
C ILE A 89 -3.71 -5.36 3.19
N GLY A 90 -4.48 -6.34 2.71
CA GLY A 90 -3.98 -7.47 1.93
C GLY A 90 -3.25 -7.04 0.67
N VAL A 91 -3.76 -6.04 -0.06
CA VAL A 91 -3.07 -5.44 -1.20
C VAL A 91 -1.71 -4.84 -0.78
N GLN A 92 -1.62 -4.19 0.38
CA GLN A 92 -0.36 -3.65 0.89
C GLN A 92 0.64 -4.77 1.27
N ILE A 93 0.16 -5.89 1.83
CA ILE A 93 1.01 -7.06 2.11
C ILE A 93 1.53 -7.65 0.80
N VAL A 94 0.69 -7.83 -0.22
CA VAL A 94 1.11 -8.30 -1.54
C VAL A 94 2.15 -7.36 -2.14
N ALA A 95 1.93 -6.04 -2.06
CA ALA A 95 2.90 -5.04 -2.52
C ALA A 95 4.25 -5.14 -1.79
N ALA A 96 4.24 -5.38 -0.47
CA ALA A 96 5.46 -5.57 0.31
C ALA A 96 6.23 -6.84 -0.12
N VAL A 97 5.53 -7.95 -0.35
CA VAL A 97 6.14 -9.19 -0.85
C VAL A 97 6.76 -8.98 -2.22
N VAL A 98 6.04 -8.32 -3.14
CA VAL A 98 6.58 -8.01 -4.49
C VAL A 98 7.80 -7.10 -4.38
N LEU A 99 7.77 -6.06 -3.53
CA LEU A 99 8.91 -5.19 -3.27
C LEU A 99 10.16 -5.98 -2.83
N LEU A 100 10.00 -6.98 -1.95
CA LEU A 100 11.10 -7.84 -1.52
C LEU A 100 11.63 -8.74 -2.64
N ILE A 101 10.74 -9.28 -3.48
CA ILE A 101 11.13 -10.10 -4.65
C ILE A 101 11.92 -9.25 -5.64
N VAL A 102 11.40 -8.09 -6.04
CA VAL A 102 12.06 -7.20 -7.01
C VAL A 102 13.40 -6.71 -6.44
N HIS A 103 13.47 -6.40 -5.14
CA HIS A 103 14.74 -6.06 -4.49
C HIS A 103 15.74 -7.22 -4.52
N SER A 104 15.30 -8.45 -4.26
CA SER A 104 16.15 -9.64 -4.29
C SER A 104 16.73 -9.90 -5.68
N ILE A 105 15.93 -9.71 -6.74
CA ILE A 105 16.38 -9.81 -8.14
C ILE A 105 17.38 -8.69 -8.45
N TRP A 106 17.08 -7.44 -8.07
CA TRP A 106 17.98 -6.31 -8.28
C TRP A 106 19.34 -6.51 -7.61
N LYS A 107 19.34 -7.05 -6.38
CA LYS A 107 20.57 -7.36 -5.63
C LYS A 107 21.40 -8.42 -6.34
N LYS A 108 20.78 -9.53 -6.78
CA LYS A 108 21.48 -10.62 -7.51
C LYS A 108 22.15 -10.13 -8.80
N ASN A 109 21.48 -9.24 -9.54
CA ASN A 109 22.02 -8.72 -10.79
C ASN A 109 23.22 -7.77 -10.57
N HIS A 110 23.28 -7.04 -9.45
CA HIS A 110 24.44 -6.20 -9.13
C HIS A 110 25.64 -7.02 -8.65
N THR A 111 25.46 -8.02 -7.79
CA THR A 111 26.57 -8.88 -7.36
C THR A 111 27.13 -9.74 -8.50
N ALA A 112 26.28 -10.18 -9.45
CA ALA A 112 26.76 -10.90 -10.63
C ALA A 112 27.63 -10.02 -11.55
N SER A 113 27.33 -8.71 -11.63
CA SER A 113 28.11 -7.77 -12.45
C SER A 113 29.48 -7.47 -11.85
N GLU A 114 29.64 -7.49 -10.53
CA GLU A 114 30.93 -7.28 -9.86
C GLU A 114 31.84 -8.52 -9.90
N ALA A 115 31.28 -9.71 -10.06
CA ALA A 115 32.05 -10.96 -10.14
C ALA A 115 32.67 -11.24 -11.52
N VAL A 116 32.31 -10.45 -12.54
CA VAL A 116 32.77 -10.61 -13.94
C VAL A 116 33.78 -9.52 -14.34
N VAL A 117 34.05 -8.55 -13.44
CA VAL A 117 35.05 -7.48 -13.60
C VAL A 117 36.25 -7.78 -12.73
#